data_AF-A0A9P4QSK8-F1
#
_entry.id   AF-A0A9P4QSK8-F1
#
_cell.length_a   1.000
_cell.length_b   1.000
_cell.length_c   1.000
_cell.angle_alpha   90.00
_cell.angle_beta   90.00
_cell.angle_gamma   90.00
#
_symmetry.space_group_name_H-M   'P 1'
#
loop_
_entity.id
_entity.type
_entity.pdbx_description
1 polymer ?
#
loop_
_entity_poly.entity_id
_entity_poly.type
_entity_poly.pdbx_seq_one_letter_code
_entity_poly.pdbx_strand_id
1 'polypeptide(L)'
;MADLREQWLIALPYVRLFVVLLAKALTLLVPLNILTSLVQFLLRFPRDAAHVTASFVASPQGVRQALYMAHDEMLTITTDKWDDEIWGAAHATKHPHARPALRFLFAKSDHWVANETRNELIRARGRGLDGEEWKPKMEVDETGEWPHGFCIRHGVPVAERVKDYVEEIVEGDV
;
A
#
# COMPACT_ATOMS: atom_id res chain seq x y z
N MET A 1 -1.09 -7.89 -9.82
CA MET A 1 0.00 -8.24 -10.75
C MET A 1 0.12 -7.13 -11.78
N ALA A 2 1.19 -6.34 -11.76
CA ALA A 2 1.43 -5.35 -12.81
C ALA A 2 1.52 -6.05 -14.16
N ASP A 3 0.75 -5.58 -15.15
CA ASP A 3 0.79 -6.07 -16.52
C ASP A 3 2.25 -6.10 -16.99
N LEU A 4 2.67 -7.20 -17.63
CA LEU A 4 4.02 -7.35 -18.18
C LEU A 4 4.44 -6.10 -18.96
N ARG A 5 3.49 -5.45 -19.64
CA ARG A 5 3.68 -4.19 -20.40
C ARG A 5 4.22 -3.02 -19.58
N GLU A 6 3.82 -2.87 -18.32
CA GLU A 6 4.25 -1.75 -17.47
C GLU A 6 5.68 -1.97 -16.95
N GLN A 7 6.05 -3.22 -16.68
CA GLN A 7 7.40 -3.60 -16.26
C GLN A 7 8.44 -3.24 -17.32
N TRP A 8 8.09 -3.37 -18.61
CA TRP A 8 8.98 -3.00 -19.71
C TRP A 8 9.33 -1.51 -19.73
N LEU A 9 8.38 -0.62 -19.46
CA LEU A 9 8.59 0.83 -19.58
C LEU A 9 9.58 1.37 -18.55
N ILE A 10 9.49 0.91 -17.30
CA ILE A 10 10.40 1.33 -16.21
C ILE A 10 11.76 0.63 -16.32
N ALA A 11 11.81 -0.56 -16.93
CA ALA A 11 13.03 -1.31 -17.19
C ALA A 11 13.87 -0.78 -18.35
N LEU A 12 13.29 0.04 -19.25
CA LEU A 12 14.04 0.62 -20.36
C LEU A 12 15.18 1.53 -19.86
N PRO A 13 16.39 1.40 -20.44
CA PRO A 13 17.49 2.29 -20.11
C PRO A 13 17.07 3.74 -20.45
N TYR A 14 17.45 4.67 -19.57
CA TYR A 14 17.21 6.12 -19.70
C TYR A 14 15.78 6.64 -19.48
N VAL A 15 14.73 5.82 -19.47
CA VAL A 15 13.35 6.31 -19.22
C VAL A 15 13.24 7.02 -17.87
N ARG A 16 13.83 6.46 -16.81
CA ARG A 16 13.85 7.08 -15.48
C ARG A 16 14.53 8.44 -15.48
N LEU A 17 15.66 8.56 -16.18
CA LEU A 17 16.38 9.83 -16.30
C LEU A 17 15.54 10.86 -17.08
N PHE A 18 14.94 10.44 -18.19
CA PHE A 18 14.05 11.28 -18.98
C PHE A 18 12.88 11.82 -18.16
N VAL A 19 12.16 10.96 -17.43
CA VAL A 19 11.03 11.37 -16.58
C VAL A 19 11.47 12.33 -15.48
N VAL A 20 12.63 12.09 -14.84
CA VAL A 20 13.18 13.01 -13.83
C VAL A 20 13.51 14.38 -14.43
N LEU A 21 14.16 14.42 -15.60
CA LEU A 21 14.51 15.68 -16.27
C LEU A 21 13.25 16.43 -16.72
N LEU A 22 12.27 15.72 -17.29
CA LEU A 22 11.00 16.28 -17.71
C LEU A 22 10.23 16.86 -16.51
N ALA A 23 10.11 16.10 -15.42
CA ALA A 23 9.45 16.57 -14.21
C ALA A 23 10.14 17.82 -13.67
N LYS A 24 11.48 17.84 -13.59
CA LYS A 24 12.25 19.01 -13.18
C LYS A 24 12.03 20.22 -14.09
N ALA A 25 12.03 20.02 -15.41
CA ALA A 25 11.79 21.09 -16.37
C ALA A 25 10.39 21.69 -16.20
N LEU A 26 9.37 20.84 -16.00
CA LEU A 26 7.98 21.27 -15.79
C LEU A 26 7.81 21.97 -14.44
N THR A 27 8.43 21.48 -13.37
CA THR A 27 8.30 22.08 -12.03
C THR A 27 9.19 23.31 -11.83
N LEU A 28 10.24 23.50 -12.63
CA LEU A 28 11.15 24.65 -12.51
C LEU A 28 10.43 25.99 -12.68
N LEU A 29 9.45 26.04 -13.59
CA LEU A 29 8.75 27.27 -13.97
C LEU A 29 7.36 27.39 -13.33
N VAL A 30 6.87 26.33 -12.68
CA VAL A 30 5.50 26.29 -12.14
C VAL A 30 5.53 26.51 -10.63
N PRO A 31 5.00 27.63 -10.12
CA PRO A 31 4.86 27.86 -8.69
C PRO A 31 4.02 26.77 -8.00
N LEU A 32 4.37 26.43 -6.76
CA LEU A 32 3.73 25.36 -5.98
C LEU A 32 2.20 25.52 -5.86
N ASN A 33 1.70 26.75 -5.76
CA ASN A 33 0.26 27.03 -5.70
C ASN A 33 -0.48 26.66 -6.98
N ILE A 34 0.14 26.90 -8.14
CA ILE A 34 -0.42 26.53 -9.45
C ILE A 34 -0.40 25.01 -9.58
N LEU A 35 0.71 24.38 -9.23
CA LEU A 35 0.84 22.92 -9.25
C LEU A 35 -0.18 22.26 -8.31
N THR A 36 -0.37 22.81 -7.11
CA THR A 36 -1.39 22.34 -6.15
C THR A 36 -2.80 22.44 -6.72
N SER A 37 -3.13 23.57 -7.37
CA SER A 37 -4.44 23.77 -7.98
C SER A 37 -4.67 22.80 -9.14
N LEU A 38 -3.64 22.55 -9.95
CA LEU A 38 -3.67 21.57 -11.04
C LEU A 38 -3.90 20.15 -10.50
N VAL A 39 -3.15 19.74 -9.47
CA VAL A 39 -3.30 18.43 -8.83
C VAL A 39 -4.70 18.28 -8.22
N GLN A 40 -5.18 19.31 -7.53
CA GLN A 40 -6.52 19.34 -6.97
C GLN A 40 -7.59 19.16 -8.05
N PHE A 41 -7.45 19.84 -9.18
CA PHE A 41 -8.39 19.75 -10.30
C PHE A 41 -8.37 18.36 -10.95
N LEU A 42 -7.17 17.83 -11.25
CA LEU A 42 -7.01 16.56 -11.97
C LEU A 42 -7.36 15.35 -11.10
N LEU A 43 -6.87 15.31 -9.86
CA LEU A 43 -7.02 14.18 -8.95
C LEU A 43 -8.24 14.31 -8.03
N ARG A 44 -8.93 15.46 -8.04
CA ARG A 44 -10.07 15.78 -7.15
C ARG A 44 -9.72 15.65 -5.66
N PHE A 45 -8.45 15.84 -5.35
CA PHE A 45 -7.95 15.77 -3.98
C PHE A 45 -8.42 16.97 -3.15
N PRO A 46 -8.68 16.77 -1.85
CA PRO A 46 -8.65 17.85 -0.88
C PRO A 46 -7.38 18.69 -1.00
N ARG A 47 -7.45 19.96 -0.61
CA ARG A 47 -6.38 20.94 -0.88
C ARG A 47 -5.05 20.57 -0.20
N ASP A 48 -5.13 20.04 1.01
CA ASP A 48 -4.00 19.52 1.79
C ASP A 48 -3.35 18.32 1.09
N ALA A 49 -4.12 17.31 0.68
CA ALA A 49 -3.60 16.17 -0.07
C ALA A 49 -2.97 16.61 -1.41
N ALA A 50 -3.63 17.51 -2.15
CA ALA A 50 -3.09 18.06 -3.39
C ALA A 50 -1.77 18.82 -3.16
N HIS A 51 -1.67 19.58 -2.07
CA HIS A 51 -0.46 20.32 -1.71
C HIS A 51 0.69 19.38 -1.37
N VAL A 52 0.43 18.27 -0.65
CA VAL A 52 1.43 17.24 -0.36
C VAL A 52 1.94 16.60 -1.66
N THR A 53 1.05 16.17 -2.55
CA THR A 53 1.43 15.61 -3.86
C THR A 53 2.21 16.61 -4.71
N ALA A 54 1.77 17.87 -4.78
CA ALA A 54 2.48 18.92 -5.51
C ALA A 54 3.86 19.19 -4.93
N SER A 55 3.98 19.24 -3.60
CA SER A 55 5.24 19.42 -2.88
C SER A 55 6.20 18.24 -3.14
N PHE A 56 5.68 17.01 -3.16
CA PHE A 56 6.44 15.82 -3.48
C PHE A 56 6.99 15.86 -4.92
N VAL A 57 6.14 16.20 -5.89
CA VAL A 57 6.53 16.30 -7.31
C VAL A 57 7.57 17.41 -7.54
N ALA A 58 7.41 18.57 -6.87
CA ALA A 58 8.34 19.68 -6.95
C ALA A 58 9.64 19.46 -6.13
N SER A 59 9.69 18.44 -5.27
CA SER A 59 10.86 18.21 -4.43
C SER A 59 12.09 17.80 -5.24
N PRO A 60 13.32 18.10 -4.77
CA PRO A 60 14.55 17.84 -5.55
C PRO A 60 14.75 16.37 -5.97
N GLN A 61 14.23 15.44 -5.16
CA GLN A 61 14.46 14.01 -5.30
C GLN A 61 13.17 13.15 -5.34
N GLY A 62 11.98 13.70 -5.07
CA GLY A 62 10.76 12.90 -4.90
C GLY A 62 10.43 12.04 -6.12
N VAL A 63 10.37 12.63 -7.31
CA VAL A 63 10.13 11.88 -8.56
C VAL A 63 11.20 10.82 -8.81
N ARG A 64 12.47 11.14 -8.53
CA ARG A 64 13.56 10.17 -8.67
C ARG A 64 13.35 9.00 -7.70
N GLN A 65 13.12 9.27 -6.42
CA GLN A 65 12.92 8.24 -5.40
C GLN A 65 11.71 7.37 -5.74
N ALA A 66 10.58 7.94 -6.14
CA ALA A 66 9.40 7.19 -6.58
C ALA A 66 9.71 6.22 -7.73
N LEU A 67 10.44 6.67 -8.75
CA LEU A 67 10.82 5.81 -9.89
C LEU A 67 11.78 4.68 -9.50
N TYR A 68 12.66 4.90 -8.53
CA TYR A 68 13.55 3.85 -8.03
C TYR A 68 12.78 2.83 -7.17
N MET A 69 11.87 3.29 -6.31
CA MET A 69 11.00 2.40 -5.53
C MET A 69 10.09 1.57 -6.43
N ALA A 70 9.44 2.20 -7.43
CA ALA A 70 8.60 1.47 -8.39
C ALA A 70 9.40 0.42 -9.19
N HIS A 71 10.62 0.76 -9.59
CA HIS A 71 11.52 -0.20 -10.25
C HIS A 71 11.89 -1.36 -9.33
N ASP A 72 12.23 -1.09 -8.08
CA ASP A 72 12.58 -2.13 -7.11
C ASP A 72 11.39 -3.03 -6.79
N GLU A 73 10.20 -2.45 -6.60
CA GLU A 73 8.94 -3.17 -6.40
C GLU A 73 8.66 -4.14 -7.54
N MET A 74 8.82 -3.71 -8.80
CA MET A 74 8.64 -4.57 -9.98
C MET A 74 9.60 -5.78 -10.03
N LEU A 75 10.77 -5.68 -9.39
CA LEU A 75 11.76 -6.76 -9.35
C LEU A 75 11.61 -7.66 -8.11
N THR A 76 11.18 -7.09 -6.99
CA THR A 76 11.25 -7.74 -5.68
C THR A 76 9.90 -8.27 -5.19
N ILE A 77 8.82 -7.51 -5.43
CA ILE A 77 7.45 -7.80 -4.98
C ILE A 77 6.72 -8.54 -6.11
N THR A 78 6.98 -9.85 -6.18
CA THR A 78 6.42 -10.74 -7.20
C THR A 78 5.59 -11.86 -6.58
N THR A 79 6.18 -13.03 -6.40
CA THR A 79 5.54 -14.17 -5.76
C THR A 79 5.74 -14.12 -4.25
N ASP A 80 4.81 -14.71 -3.50
CA ASP A 80 4.97 -14.91 -2.06
C ASP A 80 6.24 -15.74 -1.80
N LYS A 81 7.19 -15.15 -1.07
CA LYS A 81 8.47 -15.77 -0.67
C LYS A 81 8.49 -16.12 0.81
N TRP A 82 7.45 -15.70 1.55
CA TRP A 82 7.37 -15.85 2.99
C TRP A 82 6.69 -17.18 3.32
N ASP A 83 7.31 -17.92 4.23
CA ASP A 83 6.79 -19.21 4.68
C ASP A 83 5.77 -19.03 5.82
N ASP A 84 5.26 -20.15 6.29
CA ASP A 84 4.29 -20.17 7.37
C ASP A 84 4.86 -19.57 8.66
N GLU A 85 6.19 -19.53 8.84
CA GLU A 85 6.80 -18.91 10.02
C GLU A 85 6.45 -17.42 10.11
N ILE A 86 6.50 -16.72 8.97
CA ILE A 86 6.18 -15.30 8.87
C ILE A 86 4.67 -15.08 8.81
N TRP A 87 3.93 -15.92 8.10
CA TRP A 87 2.48 -15.77 7.93
C TRP A 87 1.64 -16.16 9.15
N GLY A 88 2.24 -16.55 10.28
CA GLY A 88 1.48 -16.79 11.53
C GLY A 88 1.73 -18.14 12.20
N ALA A 89 2.75 -18.88 11.79
CA ALA A 89 3.31 -20.10 12.40
C ALA A 89 2.31 -21.21 12.78
N ALA A 90 2.12 -22.17 11.87
CA ALA A 90 1.46 -23.47 12.09
C ALA A 90 2.19 -24.40 13.09
N HIS A 91 3.36 -24.02 13.61
CA HIS A 91 4.25 -24.89 14.39
C HIS A 91 4.81 -24.20 15.63
N ALA A 92 5.02 -24.99 16.69
CA ALA A 92 5.66 -24.54 17.92
C ALA A 92 7.03 -23.91 17.59
N THR A 93 7.13 -22.60 17.81
CA THR A 93 8.41 -21.91 17.66
C THR A 93 9.29 -22.16 18.87
N LYS A 94 10.59 -22.35 18.64
CA LYS A 94 11.60 -22.33 19.71
C LYS A 94 11.95 -20.91 20.15
N HIS A 95 11.39 -19.88 19.49
CA HIS A 95 11.62 -18.49 19.88
C HIS A 95 10.95 -18.18 21.22
N PRO A 96 11.64 -17.46 22.13
CA PRO A 96 11.16 -17.18 23.47
C PRO A 96 10.05 -16.12 23.52
N HIS A 97 9.70 -15.51 22.38
CA HIS A 97 8.70 -14.45 22.28
C HIS A 97 7.45 -14.94 21.56
N ALA A 98 6.29 -14.43 21.98
CA ALA A 98 5.04 -14.60 21.26
C ALA A 98 5.20 -14.10 19.81
N ARG A 99 4.61 -14.84 18.86
CA ARG A 99 4.61 -14.43 17.45
C ARG A 99 3.69 -13.21 17.28
N PRO A 100 4.00 -12.30 16.35
CA PRO A 100 3.19 -11.12 16.13
C PRO A 100 1.80 -11.49 15.63
N ALA A 101 0.76 -10.89 16.21
CA ALA A 101 -0.60 -11.00 15.71
C ALA A 101 -0.73 -10.22 14.39
N LEU A 102 -0.99 -10.93 13.29
CA LEU A 102 -1.16 -10.32 11.97
C LEU A 102 -2.63 -10.02 11.67
N ARG A 103 -2.91 -8.76 11.33
CA ARG A 103 -4.23 -8.26 10.92
C ARG A 103 -4.11 -7.58 9.56
N PHE A 104 -4.96 -7.97 8.63
CA PHE A 104 -5.05 -7.34 7.31
C PHE A 104 -6.48 -6.88 7.07
N LEU A 105 -6.61 -5.61 6.72
CA LEU A 105 -7.87 -5.01 6.33
C LEU A 105 -7.79 -4.64 4.85
N PHE A 106 -8.70 -5.17 4.05
CA PHE A 106 -8.77 -4.91 2.63
C PHE A 106 -10.02 -4.11 2.29
N ALA A 107 -9.90 -3.19 1.34
CA ALA A 107 -11.07 -2.58 0.71
C ALA A 107 -11.90 -3.63 -0.06
N LYS A 108 -13.22 -3.42 -0.13
CA LYS A 108 -14.13 -4.27 -0.94
C LYS A 108 -13.75 -4.30 -2.42
N SER A 109 -13.40 -3.13 -2.94
CA SER A 109 -12.99 -2.93 -4.32
C SER A 109 -11.82 -1.97 -4.33
N ASP A 110 -10.66 -2.48 -4.75
CA ASP A 110 -9.41 -1.74 -4.89
C ASP A 110 -8.95 -1.82 -6.35
N HIS A 111 -8.49 -0.70 -6.90
CA HIS A 111 -7.94 -0.64 -8.26
C HIS A 111 -6.42 -0.88 -8.30
N TRP A 112 -5.74 -0.88 -7.16
CA TRP A 112 -4.31 -1.20 -7.01
C TRP A 112 -4.12 -2.69 -6.72
N VAL A 113 -4.91 -3.25 -5.80
CA VAL A 113 -4.90 -4.68 -5.48
C VAL A 113 -6.14 -5.32 -6.09
N ALA A 114 -5.95 -6.10 -7.15
CA ALA A 114 -7.04 -6.83 -7.80
C ALA A 114 -7.78 -7.73 -6.80
N ASN A 115 -9.11 -7.75 -6.89
CA ASN A 115 -9.97 -8.52 -6.01
C ASN A 115 -9.63 -10.01 -6.02
N GLU A 116 -9.25 -10.54 -7.19
CA GLU A 116 -8.84 -11.94 -7.38
C GLU A 116 -7.56 -12.23 -6.60
N THR A 117 -6.55 -11.37 -6.71
CA THR A 117 -5.29 -11.49 -5.97
C THR A 117 -5.52 -11.42 -4.45
N ARG A 118 -6.34 -10.48 -3.98
CA ARG A 118 -6.73 -10.42 -2.57
C ARG A 118 -7.42 -11.71 -2.12
N ASN A 119 -8.41 -12.17 -2.88
CA ASN A 119 -9.19 -13.37 -2.52
C ASN A 119 -8.33 -14.65 -2.55
N GLU A 120 -7.35 -14.73 -3.44
CA GLU A 120 -6.34 -15.81 -3.45
C GLU A 120 -5.45 -15.75 -2.20
N LEU A 121 -4.97 -14.56 -1.82
CA LEU A 121 -4.18 -14.39 -0.60
C LEU A 121 -4.97 -14.78 0.66
N ILE A 122 -6.23 -14.31 0.79
CA ILE A 122 -7.10 -14.66 1.92
C ILE A 122 -7.33 -16.17 1.97
N ARG A 123 -7.58 -16.83 0.83
CA ARG A 123 -7.76 -18.30 0.79
C ARG A 123 -6.48 -19.05 1.17
N ALA A 124 -5.32 -18.56 0.73
CA ALA A 124 -4.04 -19.23 0.98
C ALA A 124 -3.54 -19.02 2.42
N ARG A 125 -3.73 -17.81 2.96
CA ARG A 125 -3.07 -17.36 4.20
C ARG A 125 -4.02 -16.94 5.30
N GLY A 126 -5.24 -16.51 4.99
CA GLY A 126 -6.20 -16.03 5.97
C GLY A 126 -6.69 -17.14 6.91
N ARG A 127 -7.05 -16.74 8.13
CA ARG A 127 -7.69 -17.60 9.12
C ARG A 127 -9.03 -18.14 8.58
N GLY A 128 -9.16 -19.46 8.56
CA GLY A 128 -10.37 -20.18 8.12
C GLY A 128 -11.19 -20.76 9.27
N LEU A 129 -11.48 -22.07 9.18
CA LEU A 129 -12.30 -22.85 10.12
C LEU A 129 -11.60 -23.11 11.47
N ASP A 130 -12.34 -23.69 12.43
CA ASP A 130 -11.85 -24.03 13.78
C ASP A 130 -10.49 -24.76 13.74
N GLY A 131 -9.53 -24.26 14.53
CA GLY A 131 -8.17 -24.82 14.64
C GLY A 131 -7.08 -24.07 13.85
N GLU A 132 -7.43 -23.07 13.03
CA GLU A 132 -6.47 -22.24 12.28
C GLU A 132 -6.16 -20.89 12.96
N GLU A 133 -6.28 -20.79 14.28
CA GLU A 133 -6.08 -19.52 15.03
C GLU A 133 -4.68 -18.91 14.89
N TRP A 134 -3.71 -19.71 14.45
CA TRP A 134 -2.36 -19.26 14.16
C TRP A 134 -2.29 -18.35 12.92
N LYS A 135 -3.21 -18.52 11.95
CA LYS A 135 -3.23 -17.70 10.73
C LYS A 135 -3.67 -16.25 11.00
N PRO A 136 -3.27 -15.30 10.12
CA PRO A 136 -3.67 -13.89 10.22
C PRO A 136 -5.17 -13.75 10.09
N LYS A 137 -5.75 -12.81 10.85
CA LYS A 137 -7.13 -12.40 10.57
C LYS A 137 -7.09 -11.43 9.39
N MET A 138 -7.73 -11.81 8.30
CA MET A 138 -7.82 -11.02 7.09
C MET A 138 -9.28 -10.72 6.81
N GLU A 139 -9.63 -9.44 6.75
CA GLU A 139 -11.01 -9.00 6.55
C GLU A 139 -11.14 -8.08 5.35
N VAL A 140 -12.35 -8.06 4.79
CA VAL A 140 -12.73 -7.19 3.70
C VAL A 140 -13.78 -6.23 4.24
N ASP A 141 -13.60 -4.94 4.02
CA ASP A 141 -14.61 -3.94 4.31
C ASP A 141 -15.92 -4.28 3.56
N GLU A 142 -17.00 -4.55 4.29
CA GLU A 142 -18.28 -4.91 3.69
C GLU A 142 -19.06 -3.69 3.20
N THR A 143 -18.80 -2.50 3.78
CA THR A 143 -19.45 -1.24 3.42
C THR A 143 -19.14 -0.88 1.97
N GLY A 144 -17.90 -1.16 1.54
CA GLY A 144 -17.41 -0.83 0.21
C GLY A 144 -17.11 0.65 0.03
N GLU A 145 -17.01 1.39 1.13
CA GLU A 145 -16.76 2.83 1.12
C GLU A 145 -15.28 3.17 1.07
N TRP A 146 -14.40 2.27 1.51
CA TRP A 146 -12.98 2.58 1.64
C TRP A 146 -12.21 2.35 0.34
N PRO A 147 -11.60 3.39 -0.26
CA PRO A 147 -10.72 3.25 -1.41
C PRO A 147 -9.29 2.92 -0.97
N HIS A 148 -8.42 2.55 -1.91
CA HIS A 148 -6.97 2.40 -1.66
C HIS A 148 -6.35 3.63 -0.97
N GLY A 149 -6.67 4.81 -1.49
CA GLY A 149 -6.28 6.10 -0.92
C GLY A 149 -7.16 6.52 0.26
N PHE A 150 -7.46 5.60 1.19
CA PHE A 150 -8.35 5.88 2.33
C PHE A 150 -7.86 7.08 3.15
N CYS A 151 -6.54 7.27 3.27
CA CYS A 151 -5.93 8.35 4.03
C CYS A 151 -6.30 9.77 3.51
N ILE A 152 -6.84 9.89 2.31
CA ILE A 152 -7.23 11.19 1.73
C ILE A 152 -8.54 11.71 2.34
N ARG A 153 -9.50 10.82 2.68
CA ARG A 153 -10.84 11.22 3.17
C ARG A 153 -11.45 10.29 4.22
N HIS A 154 -11.00 9.04 4.29
CA HIS A 154 -11.54 7.97 5.14
C HIS A 154 -10.52 7.54 6.22
N GLY A 155 -9.57 8.41 6.57
CA GLY A 155 -8.54 8.12 7.57
C GLY A 155 -9.13 7.83 8.96
N VAL A 156 -10.16 8.57 9.38
CA VAL A 156 -10.79 8.40 10.71
C VAL A 156 -11.52 7.05 10.81
N PRO A 157 -12.44 6.67 9.91
CA PRO A 157 -13.10 5.36 9.98
C PRO A 157 -12.13 4.17 9.97
N VAL A 158 -11.07 4.24 9.16
CA VAL A 158 -10.04 3.18 9.14
C VAL A 158 -9.25 3.16 10.44
N ALA A 159 -8.92 4.32 11.01
CA ALA A 159 -8.23 4.40 12.30
C ALA A 159 -9.08 3.85 13.46
N GLU A 160 -10.39 4.10 13.45
CA GLU A 160 -11.33 3.50 14.42
C GLU A 160 -11.32 1.97 14.33
N ARG A 161 -11.38 1.40 13.12
CA ARG A 161 -11.27 -0.05 12.93
C ARG A 161 -9.93 -0.61 13.40
N VAL A 162 -8.83 0.09 13.10
CA VAL A 162 -7.48 -0.34 13.52
C VAL A 162 -7.30 -0.23 15.04
N LYS A 163 -7.93 0.75 15.69
CA LYS A 163 -7.93 0.89 17.16
C LYS A 163 -8.47 -0.38 17.81
N ASP A 164 -9.59 -0.92 17.33
CA ASP A 164 -10.18 -2.15 17.86
C ASP A 164 -9.19 -3.33 17.79
N TYR A 165 -8.41 -3.44 16.71
CA TYR A 165 -7.37 -4.48 16.61
C TYR A 165 -6.26 -4.28 17.63
N VAL A 166 -5.83 -3.04 17.84
CA VAL A 166 -4.75 -2.74 18.79
C VAL A 166 -5.23 -3.04 20.21
N GLU A 167 -6.47 -2.70 20.56
CA GLU A 167 -7.07 -3.03 21.84
C GLU A 167 -7.14 -4.55 22.05
N GLU A 168 -7.63 -5.32 21.05
CA GLU A 168 -7.63 -6.79 21.12
C GLU A 168 -6.23 -7.39 21.33
N ILE A 169 -5.20 -6.84 20.66
CA ILE A 169 -3.82 -7.32 20.79
C ILE A 169 -3.27 -7.00 22.18
N VAL A 170 -3.46 -5.77 22.66
CA VAL A 170 -2.96 -5.33 23.97
C VAL A 170 -3.66 -6.07 25.10
N GLU A 171 -4.97 -6.30 25.02
CA GLU A 171 -5.72 -7.09 26.02
C GLU A 171 -5.27 -8.55 26.05
N GLY A 172 -4.89 -9.13 24.91
CA GLY A 172 -4.39 -10.50 24.82
C GLY A 172 -2.94 -10.70 25.30
N ASP A 173 -2.18 -9.62 25.48
CA ASP A 173 -0.78 -9.64 25.93
C ASP A 173 -0.63 -9.55 27.47
N VAL A 174 -1.73 -9.32 28.20
CA VAL A 174 -1.78 -9.22 29.68
C VAL A 174 -2.15 -10.55 30.33
#